data_AF-A0A8J2W0V4-F1
#
_entry.id   AF-A0A8J2W0V4-F1
#
_cell.length_a   1.000
_cell.length_b   1.000
_cell.length_c   1.000
_cell.angle_alpha   90.00
_cell.angle_beta   90.00
_cell.angle_gamma   90.00
#
_symmetry.space_group_name_H-M   'P 1'
#
loop_
_entity.id
_entity.type
_entity.pdbx_description
1 polymer ?
#
loop_
_entity_poly.entity_id
_entity_poly.type
_entity_poly.pdbx_seq_one_letter_code
_entity_poly.pdbx_strand_id
1 'polypeptide(L)'
;MTEVMQSGSEVFSEKKKKKNKETVSLGAFQKIGDFKIEPSESVTKLDTAYWPLLLKNFDRLNVRTNHYTPLPFGSSPLKRPIAEYVKAGFINVDKPSNPSSHEVVSWIKRILKVEKTGHSGTLDPKVTGCLIVCIDRATRLVKSQQNAGKEYVAVFNLHSPVESLKKVTQGLEKLRGALFQRPPLISAVKRQLRVRSVYDSKLLDYDQERNIGVFWVSCEAGSYIRTMCVHLGLMLGVGGQMIELRRVRSGIQGEKEGMVTMHDILDAQWAYENHKDETYLRRVIKPLEGLLVAHKRIFIKDSAVNAVCYGAKVLLPGILRYEDGIEVDQEIVIVTTKGEAVALAIALMTTSTMASCDHGVAAKLKRVIMERDTYPRKWGLGPKASQKKMLIQQGKLDKFGKPNENTPSEWLNSYVDYKAKKDTENGDAQEDAGRKRTASTANADDPNNSTEIKSEKKKKKKKRDTDVEMENEADTTVDADQTIEDDSVRKEKKKKKKKDKDQERQDE
;
A
#
# COMPACT_ATOMS: atom_id res chain seq x y z
N MET A 1 57.52 -7.53 41.66
CA MET A 1 56.77 -8.28 40.63
C MET A 1 55.32 -7.85 40.69
N THR A 2 54.93 -6.88 39.86
CA THR A 2 53.55 -6.62 39.39
C THR A 2 53.65 -5.51 38.34
N GLU A 3 52.87 -5.59 37.27
CA GLU A 3 52.88 -4.63 36.18
C GLU A 3 51.84 -3.53 36.40
N VAL A 4 52.22 -2.28 36.10
CA VAL A 4 51.26 -1.20 35.80
C VAL A 4 51.79 -0.45 34.58
N MET A 5 51.40 -0.89 33.38
CA MET A 5 51.70 -0.14 32.15
C MET A 5 50.77 1.07 32.03
N GLN A 6 51.29 2.27 32.27
CA GLN A 6 50.70 3.51 31.79
C GLN A 6 51.25 3.79 30.38
N SER A 7 50.49 3.47 29.34
CA SER A 7 50.80 3.88 27.97
C SER A 7 50.36 5.33 27.74
N GLY A 8 51.33 6.23 27.59
CA GLY A 8 51.07 7.64 27.34
C GLY A 8 50.48 7.90 25.96
N SER A 9 49.73 8.99 25.86
CA SER A 9 49.45 9.64 24.57
C SER A 9 50.71 10.32 24.05
N GLU A 10 51.06 10.15 22.77
CA GLU A 10 51.44 11.29 21.92
C GLU A 10 51.47 10.95 20.41
N VAL A 11 51.23 11.99 19.62
CA VAL A 11 51.63 12.27 18.23
C VAL A 11 52.00 11.09 17.30
N PHE A 12 51.20 10.90 16.25
CA PHE A 12 51.76 10.89 14.88
C PHE A 12 50.77 11.47 13.86
N SER A 13 51.21 12.51 13.14
CA SER A 13 50.42 13.22 12.12
C SER A 13 50.76 12.78 10.69
N GLU A 14 49.78 12.95 9.80
CA GLU A 14 49.90 12.96 8.33
C GLU A 14 50.61 11.80 7.60
N LYS A 15 49.83 11.05 6.81
CA LYS A 15 50.16 10.86 5.39
C LYS A 15 48.92 10.65 4.53
N LYS A 16 48.49 11.71 3.84
CA LYS A 16 47.37 11.69 2.88
C LYS A 16 47.71 10.79 1.68
N LYS A 17 47.23 9.54 1.65
CA LYS A 17 47.13 8.75 0.40
C LYS A 17 45.71 8.86 -0.16
N LYS A 18 45.56 9.56 -1.31
CA LYS A 18 44.37 9.46 -2.15
C LYS A 18 44.23 7.99 -2.60
N LYS A 19 43.29 7.23 -2.02
CA LYS A 19 42.79 6.01 -2.66
C LYS A 19 41.72 6.40 -3.68
N ASN A 20 41.74 5.74 -4.84
CA ASN A 20 40.68 5.91 -5.83
C ASN A 20 39.33 5.52 -5.23
N LYS A 21 38.29 6.31 -5.52
CA LYS A 21 36.91 5.83 -5.39
C LYS A 21 36.65 4.87 -6.54
N GLU A 22 37.00 3.60 -6.34
CA GLU A 22 36.38 2.52 -7.11
C GLU A 22 34.87 2.64 -6.93
N THR A 23 34.12 2.68 -8.03
CA THR A 23 32.67 2.71 -8.01
C THR A 23 32.14 1.31 -7.72
N VAL A 24 32.30 0.89 -6.46
CA VAL A 24 31.78 -0.37 -5.91
C VAL A 24 30.33 -0.54 -6.35
N SER A 25 30.03 -1.65 -7.03
CA SER A 25 28.69 -1.88 -7.57
C SER A 25 27.65 -1.92 -6.45
N LEU A 26 26.42 -1.50 -6.77
CA LEU A 26 25.34 -1.41 -5.77
C LEU A 26 25.16 -2.72 -5.00
N GLY A 27 25.23 -3.87 -5.69
CA GLY A 27 25.12 -5.20 -5.09
C GLY A 27 26.30 -5.60 -4.18
N ALA A 28 27.50 -5.06 -4.40
CA ALA A 28 28.64 -5.29 -3.51
C ALA A 28 28.52 -4.44 -2.23
N PHE A 29 28.16 -3.15 -2.35
CA PHE A 29 27.92 -2.29 -1.18
C PHE A 29 26.77 -2.81 -0.29
N GLN A 30 25.73 -3.38 -0.91
CA GLN A 30 24.60 -4.03 -0.24
C GLN A 30 24.98 -5.25 0.61
N LYS A 31 26.01 -6.02 0.23
CA LYS A 31 26.44 -7.21 0.98
C LYS A 31 27.29 -6.84 2.21
N ILE A 32 28.13 -5.81 2.09
CA ILE A 32 29.19 -5.49 3.08
C ILE A 32 28.63 -4.80 4.33
N GLY A 33 27.91 -3.68 4.19
CA GLY A 33 27.42 -2.91 5.36
C GLY A 33 26.36 -3.67 6.15
N ASP A 34 26.40 -3.66 7.49
CA ASP A 34 25.52 -4.51 8.30
C ASP A 34 24.13 -3.91 8.62
N PHE A 35 23.94 -2.62 8.35
CA PHE A 35 22.65 -1.90 8.26
C PHE A 35 21.55 -2.34 9.26
N LYS A 36 21.93 -2.39 10.54
CA LYS A 36 21.09 -2.72 11.70
C LYS A 36 21.32 -1.67 12.78
N ILE A 37 20.32 -1.39 13.61
CA ILE A 37 20.51 -0.63 14.84
C ILE A 37 21.15 -1.54 15.89
N GLU A 38 22.11 -1.02 16.65
CA GLU A 38 22.70 -1.70 17.80
C GLU A 38 22.22 -1.02 19.12
N PRO A 39 21.87 -1.80 20.16
CA PRO A 39 21.51 -1.25 21.48
C PRO A 39 22.65 -0.39 22.04
N SER A 40 22.32 0.80 22.55
CA SER A 40 23.31 1.77 23.00
C SER A 40 22.74 2.71 24.06
N GLU A 41 23.54 2.99 25.09
CA GLU A 41 23.23 3.93 26.17
C GLU A 41 23.82 5.33 25.90
N SER A 42 24.89 5.42 25.09
CA SER A 42 25.61 6.66 24.77
C SER A 42 25.08 7.35 23.50
N VAL A 43 25.18 8.69 23.47
CA VAL A 43 24.74 9.52 22.34
C VAL A 43 25.84 9.63 21.27
N THR A 44 26.15 8.52 20.61
CA THR A 44 27.06 8.52 19.45
C THR A 44 26.40 9.13 18.22
N LYS A 45 27.02 10.14 17.61
CA LYS A 45 26.61 10.70 16.32
C LYS A 45 27.01 9.75 15.18
N LEU A 46 26.19 8.73 14.95
CA LEU A 46 26.32 7.83 13.82
C LEU A 46 25.94 8.59 12.52
N ASP A 47 26.83 8.67 11.52
CA ASP A 47 26.41 9.13 10.19
C ASP A 47 25.58 8.02 9.52
N THR A 48 24.32 8.30 9.21
CA THR A 48 23.44 7.40 8.47
C THR A 48 22.93 8.02 7.16
N ALA A 49 23.54 9.09 6.68
CA ALA A 49 23.18 9.73 5.41
C ALA A 49 23.37 8.80 4.19
N TYR A 50 24.27 7.82 4.30
CA TYR A 50 24.54 6.78 3.31
C TYR A 50 23.76 5.47 3.55
N TRP A 51 22.97 5.36 4.63
CA TRP A 51 22.20 4.16 4.92
C TRP A 51 21.05 3.98 3.90
N PRO A 52 20.68 2.73 3.55
CA PRO A 52 19.78 2.47 2.44
C PRO A 52 18.29 2.65 2.78
N LEU A 53 17.50 3.01 1.78
CA LEU A 53 16.02 2.92 1.82
C LEU A 53 15.44 3.64 3.05
N LEU A 54 14.60 2.97 3.85
CA LEU A 54 13.97 3.52 5.05
C LEU A 54 14.94 3.77 6.21
N LEU A 55 16.19 3.32 6.12
CA LEU A 55 17.23 3.56 7.14
C LEU A 55 18.07 4.84 6.87
N LYS A 56 17.90 5.50 5.72
CA LYS A 56 18.63 6.73 5.39
C LYS A 56 18.31 7.87 6.38
N ASN A 57 19.31 8.62 6.86
CA ASN A 57 19.13 9.71 7.82
C ASN A 57 18.37 9.26 9.11
N PHE A 58 18.59 8.04 9.57
CA PHE A 58 18.06 7.50 10.84
C PHE A 58 18.58 8.27 12.09
N ASP A 59 19.74 8.90 11.98
CA ASP A 59 20.32 9.81 12.98
C ASP A 59 19.45 11.04 13.28
N ARG A 60 18.61 11.48 12.32
CA ARG A 60 17.75 12.66 12.42
C ARG A 60 16.37 12.39 13.04
N LEU A 61 16.11 11.16 13.45
CA LEU A 61 14.80 10.76 14.01
C LEU A 61 14.71 11.06 15.50
N ASN A 62 13.57 11.60 15.91
CA ASN A 62 13.25 11.85 17.31
C ASN A 62 13.27 10.53 18.11
N VAL A 63 13.97 10.53 19.24
CA VAL A 63 14.16 9.34 20.09
C VAL A 63 13.13 9.32 21.21
N ARG A 64 12.26 8.31 21.27
CA ARG A 64 11.42 8.06 22.47
C ARG A 64 12.12 7.14 23.46
N THR A 65 12.89 6.17 22.98
CA THR A 65 13.80 5.35 23.79
C THR A 65 14.81 4.60 22.93
N ASN A 66 16.05 4.47 23.38
CA ASN A 66 17.05 3.56 22.77
C ASN A 66 16.94 2.12 23.32
N HIS A 67 16.15 1.89 24.38
CA HIS A 67 16.09 0.61 25.07
C HIS A 67 15.09 -0.36 24.41
N TYR A 68 15.61 -1.42 23.81
CA TYR A 68 14.85 -2.54 23.27
C TYR A 68 15.69 -3.83 23.29
N THR A 69 15.03 -4.98 23.28
CA THR A 69 15.68 -6.27 23.06
C THR A 69 15.61 -6.61 21.56
N PRO A 70 16.71 -6.55 20.79
CA PRO A 70 16.72 -6.98 19.39
C PRO A 70 16.41 -8.47 19.28
N LEU A 71 15.69 -8.88 18.24
CA LEU A 71 15.34 -10.28 18.00
C LEU A 71 15.99 -10.79 16.69
N PRO A 72 16.40 -12.06 16.61
CA PRO A 72 17.11 -12.60 15.44
C PRO A 72 16.23 -12.82 14.20
N PHE A 73 14.92 -12.58 14.27
CA PHE A 73 13.95 -12.83 13.18
C PHE A 73 13.78 -11.61 12.27
N GLY A 74 13.47 -11.82 10.99
CA GLY A 74 13.44 -10.74 9.98
C GLY A 74 14.84 -10.27 9.56
N SER A 75 14.93 -9.61 8.41
CA SER A 75 16.19 -9.26 7.74
C SER A 75 16.14 -7.88 7.10
N SER A 76 17.25 -7.14 7.21
CA SER A 76 17.41 -5.85 6.51
C SER A 76 17.09 -6.02 5.02
N PRO A 77 16.29 -5.14 4.38
CA PRO A 77 15.67 -5.40 3.08
C PRO A 77 16.60 -5.88 1.96
N LEU A 78 17.88 -5.46 2.01
CA LEU A 78 18.90 -5.75 1.01
C LEU A 78 19.71 -7.02 1.33
N LYS A 79 19.74 -7.46 2.60
CA LYS A 79 20.34 -8.72 3.06
C LYS A 79 19.36 -9.91 3.08
N ARG A 80 18.11 -9.73 2.64
CA ARG A 80 17.12 -10.83 2.53
C ARG A 80 17.68 -11.97 1.65
N PRO A 81 17.49 -13.25 2.03
CA PRO A 81 17.74 -14.39 1.14
C PRO A 81 16.97 -14.24 -0.16
N ILE A 82 17.52 -14.67 -1.30
CA ILE A 82 16.98 -14.31 -2.63
C ILE A 82 15.49 -14.66 -2.80
N ALA A 83 15.06 -15.83 -2.29
CA ALA A 83 13.65 -16.23 -2.33
C ALA A 83 12.71 -15.29 -1.56
N GLU A 84 13.15 -14.68 -0.45
CA GLU A 84 12.36 -13.65 0.26
C GLU A 84 12.52 -12.27 -0.37
N TYR A 85 13.70 -11.96 -0.92
CA TYR A 85 13.97 -10.71 -1.63
C TYR A 85 13.06 -10.55 -2.86
N VAL A 86 12.92 -11.61 -3.68
CA VAL A 86 11.98 -11.70 -4.81
C VAL A 86 10.53 -11.56 -4.31
N LYS A 87 10.14 -12.34 -3.29
CA LYS A 87 8.78 -12.30 -2.72
C LYS A 87 8.41 -10.95 -2.07
N ALA A 88 9.39 -10.17 -1.66
CA ALA A 88 9.24 -8.81 -1.13
C ALA A 88 9.59 -7.73 -2.16
N GLY A 89 9.66 -8.08 -3.45
CA GLY A 89 10.23 -7.25 -4.48
C GLY A 89 9.23 -6.45 -5.32
N PHE A 90 9.73 -5.41 -5.98
CA PHE A 90 9.12 -4.77 -7.14
C PHE A 90 10.17 -4.58 -8.25
N ILE A 91 9.70 -4.43 -9.48
CA ILE A 91 10.51 -4.12 -10.65
C ILE A 91 9.98 -2.81 -11.25
N ASN A 92 10.89 -1.93 -11.65
CA ASN A 92 10.58 -0.72 -12.42
C ASN A 92 10.71 -1.04 -13.92
N VAL A 93 9.64 -1.54 -14.53
CA VAL A 93 9.68 -2.07 -15.90
C VAL A 93 9.51 -0.93 -16.90
N ASP A 94 10.35 -0.88 -17.94
CA ASP A 94 10.00 -0.17 -19.17
C ASP A 94 9.04 -1.05 -19.98
N LYS A 95 7.76 -0.69 -19.98
CA LYS A 95 6.75 -1.46 -20.71
C LYS A 95 6.98 -1.27 -22.22
N PRO A 96 7.20 -2.35 -23.01
CA PRO A 96 7.28 -2.23 -24.46
C PRO A 96 5.93 -1.80 -25.07
N SER A 97 5.97 -1.23 -26.28
CA SER A 97 4.76 -0.93 -27.04
C SER A 97 4.13 -2.20 -27.60
N ASN A 98 2.80 -2.19 -27.75
CA ASN A 98 1.88 -3.24 -28.20
C ASN A 98 1.23 -4.14 -27.14
N PRO A 99 1.90 -4.88 -26.23
CA PRO A 99 1.19 -5.73 -25.28
C PRO A 99 0.47 -4.90 -24.22
N SER A 100 -0.63 -5.40 -23.67
CA SER A 100 -1.30 -4.76 -22.53
C SER A 100 -0.45 -4.87 -21.25
N SER A 101 -0.74 -3.99 -20.28
CA SER A 101 -0.09 -4.09 -18.96
C SER A 101 -0.36 -5.42 -18.25
N HIS A 102 -1.48 -6.09 -18.54
CA HIS A 102 -1.82 -7.37 -17.91
C HIS A 102 -1.04 -8.55 -18.50
N GLU A 103 -0.78 -8.54 -19.81
CA GLU A 103 0.06 -9.57 -20.47
C GLU A 103 1.50 -9.48 -19.99
N VAL A 104 2.10 -8.27 -19.97
CA VAL A 104 3.45 -8.02 -19.45
C VAL A 104 3.58 -8.52 -18.00
N VAL A 105 2.61 -8.22 -17.14
CA VAL A 105 2.58 -8.65 -15.72
C VAL A 105 2.38 -10.16 -15.56
N SER A 106 1.70 -10.82 -16.51
CA SER A 106 1.53 -12.27 -16.60
C SER A 106 2.80 -12.98 -17.06
N TRP A 107 3.52 -12.41 -18.04
CA TRP A 107 4.82 -12.90 -18.48
C TRP A 107 5.87 -12.79 -17.36
N ILE A 108 5.95 -11.66 -16.65
CA ILE A 108 6.83 -11.50 -15.48
C ILE A 108 6.52 -12.55 -14.40
N LYS A 109 5.22 -12.82 -14.13
CA LYS A 109 4.83 -13.90 -13.19
C LYS A 109 5.39 -15.26 -13.63
N ARG A 110 5.29 -15.58 -14.92
CA ARG A 110 5.75 -16.86 -15.50
C ARG A 110 7.26 -16.98 -15.49
N ILE A 111 7.99 -15.92 -15.85
CA ILE A 111 9.46 -15.89 -15.87
C ILE A 111 10.00 -16.13 -14.44
N LEU A 112 9.56 -15.33 -13.47
CA LEU A 112 10.07 -15.39 -12.10
C LEU A 112 9.52 -16.57 -11.28
N LYS A 113 8.56 -17.34 -11.82
CA LYS A 113 7.90 -18.49 -11.17
C LYS A 113 7.28 -18.12 -9.80
N VAL A 114 6.65 -16.95 -9.73
CA VAL A 114 6.05 -16.36 -8.51
C VAL A 114 4.54 -16.53 -8.46
N GLU A 115 3.93 -16.40 -7.27
CA GLU A 115 2.49 -16.66 -7.09
C GLU A 115 1.59 -15.52 -7.59
N LYS A 116 1.98 -14.27 -7.32
CA LYS A 116 1.13 -13.09 -7.54
C LYS A 116 1.98 -11.91 -8.05
N THR A 117 1.47 -11.23 -9.05
CA THR A 117 2.02 -9.97 -9.57
C THR A 117 0.90 -8.94 -9.72
N GLY A 118 1.25 -7.66 -9.70
CA GLY A 118 0.30 -6.55 -9.89
C GLY A 118 1.03 -5.23 -10.13
N HIS A 119 0.37 -4.21 -10.68
CA HIS A 119 1.06 -3.05 -11.25
C HIS A 119 0.45 -1.68 -10.87
N SER A 120 1.28 -0.63 -10.92
CA SER A 120 0.97 0.76 -10.51
C SER A 120 -0.03 1.54 -11.39
N GLY A 121 -0.92 0.84 -12.10
CA GLY A 121 -1.94 1.41 -12.97
C GLY A 121 -1.65 1.14 -14.44
N THR A 122 -2.70 0.77 -15.17
CA THR A 122 -2.66 0.33 -16.56
C THR A 122 -2.09 1.40 -17.48
N LEU A 123 -1.12 1.00 -18.30
CA LEU A 123 -0.77 1.65 -19.55
C LEU A 123 -1.53 0.95 -20.68
N ASP A 124 -2.12 1.76 -21.57
CA ASP A 124 -2.75 1.29 -22.81
C ASP A 124 -1.73 0.52 -23.68
N PRO A 125 -2.18 -0.38 -24.57
CA PRO A 125 -1.32 -1.23 -25.41
C PRO A 125 -0.11 -0.51 -26.05
N LYS A 126 -0.34 0.62 -26.74
CA LYS A 126 0.71 1.40 -27.45
C LYS A 126 1.60 2.29 -26.54
N VAL A 127 1.35 2.33 -25.23
CA VAL A 127 2.00 3.28 -24.31
C VAL A 127 3.19 2.62 -23.62
N THR A 128 4.33 3.30 -23.58
CA THR A 128 5.61 2.77 -23.07
C THR A 128 6.03 3.37 -21.72
N GLY A 129 7.19 2.96 -21.18
CA GLY A 129 7.77 3.54 -19.98
C GLY A 129 7.30 2.89 -18.68
N CYS A 130 7.45 3.65 -17.58
CA CYS A 130 7.40 3.19 -16.20
C CYS A 130 6.14 2.40 -15.84
N LEU A 131 6.29 1.09 -15.65
CA LEU A 131 5.31 0.19 -15.08
C LEU A 131 5.93 -0.49 -13.85
N ILE A 132 5.62 0.01 -12.65
CA ILE A 132 6.04 -0.66 -11.42
C ILE A 132 5.24 -1.96 -11.31
N VAL A 133 5.93 -3.09 -11.33
CA VAL A 133 5.36 -4.43 -11.13
C VAL A 133 5.78 -4.94 -9.76
N CYS A 134 4.82 -5.12 -8.86
CA CYS A 134 5.00 -5.63 -7.50
C CYS A 134 4.84 -7.16 -7.50
N ILE A 135 5.70 -7.85 -6.76
CA ILE A 135 5.74 -9.32 -6.64
C ILE A 135 5.21 -9.74 -5.26
N ASP A 136 4.45 -10.83 -5.19
CA ASP A 136 3.93 -11.51 -3.99
C ASP A 136 3.55 -10.57 -2.83
N ARG A 137 4.42 -10.41 -1.81
CA ARG A 137 4.15 -9.58 -0.62
C ARG A 137 4.02 -8.09 -0.97
N ALA A 138 4.78 -7.62 -1.95
CA ALA A 138 4.71 -6.24 -2.43
C ALA A 138 3.38 -5.92 -3.14
N THR A 139 2.63 -6.92 -3.65
CA THR A 139 1.29 -6.69 -4.25
C THR A 139 0.33 -5.99 -3.28
N ARG A 140 0.57 -6.10 -1.97
CA ARG A 140 -0.16 -5.38 -0.91
C ARG A 140 -0.14 -3.85 -1.09
N LEU A 141 0.89 -3.30 -1.76
CA LEU A 141 1.07 -1.86 -2.02
C LEU A 141 0.44 -1.37 -3.33
N VAL A 142 0.03 -2.25 -4.24
CA VAL A 142 -0.42 -1.89 -5.60
C VAL A 142 -1.47 -0.77 -5.63
N LYS A 143 -2.43 -0.78 -4.69
CA LYS A 143 -3.45 0.28 -4.58
C LYS A 143 -2.88 1.68 -4.29
N SER A 144 -1.81 1.79 -3.50
CA SER A 144 -1.14 3.09 -3.26
C SER A 144 -0.40 3.55 -4.51
N GLN A 145 0.29 2.64 -5.20
CA GLN A 145 1.05 2.95 -6.42
C GLN A 145 0.14 3.30 -7.60
N GLN A 146 -1.07 2.71 -7.66
CA GLN A 146 -2.12 3.09 -8.61
C GLN A 146 -2.59 4.54 -8.39
N ASN A 147 -2.87 4.92 -7.14
CA ASN A 147 -3.37 6.25 -6.77
C ASN A 147 -2.30 7.35 -6.79
N ALA A 148 -1.01 7.03 -6.71
CA ALA A 148 0.08 8.01 -6.74
C ALA A 148 0.11 8.82 -8.05
N GLY A 149 0.57 10.07 -7.99
CA GLY A 149 0.74 10.93 -9.18
C GLY A 149 1.62 10.29 -10.26
N LYS A 150 1.33 10.63 -11.52
CA LYS A 150 1.97 10.07 -12.72
C LYS A 150 2.53 11.22 -13.57
N GLU A 151 3.61 10.95 -14.31
CA GLU A 151 4.13 11.89 -15.31
C GLU A 151 4.35 11.20 -16.64
N TYR A 152 4.12 11.95 -17.72
CA TYR A 152 4.18 11.48 -19.07
C TYR A 152 4.94 12.45 -19.96
N VAL A 153 5.57 11.93 -21.02
CA VAL A 153 5.87 12.68 -22.24
C VAL A 153 4.90 12.19 -23.31
N ALA A 154 4.22 13.13 -23.95
CA ALA A 154 3.15 12.89 -24.91
C ALA A 154 3.44 13.57 -26.23
N VAL A 155 3.21 12.85 -27.33
CA VAL A 155 3.28 13.39 -28.69
C VAL A 155 1.87 13.60 -29.21
N PHE A 156 1.55 14.80 -29.67
CA PHE A 156 0.26 15.16 -30.25
C PHE A 156 0.42 15.62 -31.69
N ASN A 157 -0.63 15.44 -32.49
CA ASN A 157 -0.77 16.02 -33.82
C ASN A 157 -2.01 16.92 -33.84
N LEU A 158 -1.91 18.11 -34.43
CA LEU A 158 -3.04 19.00 -34.69
C LEU A 158 -3.51 18.83 -36.15
N HIS A 159 -4.81 18.86 -36.41
CA HIS A 159 -5.33 18.52 -37.74
C HIS A 159 -5.15 19.64 -38.78
N SER A 160 -4.65 20.79 -38.38
CA SER A 160 -4.34 21.95 -39.24
C SER A 160 -3.30 22.85 -38.54
N PRO A 161 -2.54 23.67 -39.30
CA PRO A 161 -1.53 24.56 -38.73
C PRO A 161 -2.13 25.66 -37.86
N VAL A 162 -1.43 25.95 -36.77
CA VAL A 162 -1.75 27.04 -35.83
C VAL A 162 -0.85 28.23 -36.14
N GLU A 163 -1.39 29.45 -36.07
CA GLU A 163 -0.67 30.70 -36.39
C GLU A 163 0.64 30.94 -35.61
N SER A 164 0.82 30.32 -34.44
CA SER A 164 2.03 30.49 -33.63
C SER A 164 2.17 29.44 -32.53
N LEU A 165 3.42 29.00 -32.31
CA LEU A 165 3.91 28.31 -31.11
C LEU A 165 3.40 28.91 -29.78
N LYS A 166 3.22 30.23 -29.72
CA LYS A 166 2.71 30.92 -28.53
C LYS A 166 1.27 30.50 -28.20
N LYS A 167 0.40 30.30 -29.22
CA LYS A 167 -0.97 29.81 -29.01
C LYS A 167 -0.97 28.38 -28.47
N VAL A 168 -0.14 27.50 -29.03
CA VAL A 168 0.03 26.10 -28.57
C VAL A 168 0.46 26.06 -27.11
N THR A 169 1.46 26.87 -26.76
CA THR A 169 1.96 27.00 -25.37
C THR A 169 0.84 27.48 -24.44
N GLN A 170 0.17 28.59 -24.74
CA GLN A 170 -0.95 29.11 -23.95
C GLN A 170 -2.12 28.12 -23.82
N GLY A 171 -2.40 27.32 -24.85
CA GLY A 171 -3.40 26.26 -24.81
C GLY A 171 -3.03 25.16 -23.79
N LEU A 172 -1.75 24.78 -23.75
CA LEU A 172 -1.23 23.79 -22.80
C LEU A 172 -1.19 24.31 -21.35
N GLU A 173 -0.97 25.63 -21.15
CA GLU A 173 -1.02 26.26 -19.82
C GLU A 173 -2.45 26.40 -19.28
N LYS A 174 -3.41 26.73 -20.15
CA LYS A 174 -4.85 26.71 -19.83
C LYS A 174 -5.37 25.29 -19.49
N LEU A 175 -4.60 24.26 -19.79
CA LEU A 175 -4.85 22.86 -19.42
C LEU A 175 -4.06 22.40 -18.18
N ARG A 176 -3.65 23.34 -17.31
CA ARG A 176 -3.22 23.06 -15.92
C ARG A 176 -4.41 23.18 -14.95
N GLY A 177 -4.24 22.66 -13.73
CA GLY A 177 -5.25 22.72 -12.67
C GLY A 177 -6.32 21.62 -12.78
N ALA A 178 -7.51 21.88 -12.23
CA ALA A 178 -8.60 20.93 -12.13
C ALA A 178 -9.43 20.86 -13.43
N LEU A 179 -9.16 19.86 -14.28
CA LEU A 179 -9.83 19.71 -15.58
C LEU A 179 -11.03 18.77 -15.51
N PHE A 180 -12.12 19.14 -16.18
CA PHE A 180 -13.17 18.19 -16.54
C PHE A 180 -12.65 17.22 -17.61
N GLN A 181 -12.80 15.92 -17.36
CA GLN A 181 -12.48 14.85 -18.32
C GLN A 181 -13.60 13.81 -18.34
N ARG A 182 -13.92 13.32 -19.55
CA ARG A 182 -14.69 12.08 -19.74
C ARG A 182 -13.74 11.00 -20.27
N PRO A 183 -13.79 9.75 -19.77
CA PRO A 183 -12.97 8.67 -20.30
C PRO A 183 -13.17 8.46 -21.81
N PRO A 184 -12.13 7.99 -22.54
CA PRO A 184 -12.28 7.53 -23.92
C PRO A 184 -13.18 6.29 -24.01
N LEU A 185 -13.66 5.98 -25.21
CA LEU A 185 -14.54 4.83 -25.46
C LEU A 185 -13.91 3.50 -24.99
N ILE A 186 -12.65 3.27 -25.38
CA ILE A 186 -11.84 2.16 -24.88
C ILE A 186 -11.19 2.63 -23.56
N SER A 187 -11.73 2.19 -22.43
CA SER A 187 -11.13 2.40 -21.11
C SER A 187 -11.62 1.38 -20.07
N ALA A 188 -10.81 1.12 -19.04
CA ALA A 188 -11.12 0.16 -17.97
C ALA A 188 -12.03 0.73 -16.86
N VAL A 189 -12.70 1.87 -17.10
CA VAL A 189 -13.51 2.58 -16.09
C VAL A 189 -14.75 3.20 -16.74
N LYS A 190 -15.90 3.13 -16.06
CA LYS A 190 -17.20 3.65 -16.54
C LYS A 190 -17.10 5.09 -17.06
N ARG A 191 -17.66 5.33 -18.26
CA ARG A 191 -17.49 6.56 -19.07
C ARG A 191 -18.34 7.76 -18.61
N GLN A 192 -18.17 8.17 -17.36
CA GLN A 192 -18.81 9.35 -16.75
C GLN A 192 -17.87 10.57 -16.73
N LEU A 193 -18.44 11.77 -16.64
CA LEU A 193 -17.66 13.01 -16.46
C LEU A 193 -17.04 13.02 -15.05
N ARG A 194 -15.78 13.47 -14.93
CA ARG A 194 -15.07 13.62 -13.65
C ARG A 194 -14.05 14.74 -13.71
N VAL A 195 -13.75 15.34 -12.56
CA VAL A 195 -12.62 16.28 -12.43
C VAL A 195 -11.32 15.49 -12.25
N ARG A 196 -10.24 15.95 -12.88
CA ARG A 196 -8.88 15.40 -12.74
C ARG A 196 -7.82 16.50 -12.81
N SER A 197 -6.84 16.43 -11.91
CA SER A 197 -5.84 17.48 -11.74
C SER A 197 -4.63 17.28 -12.66
N VAL A 198 -4.23 18.34 -13.37
CA VAL A 198 -2.91 18.49 -13.99
C VAL A 198 -2.12 19.45 -13.11
N TYR A 199 -1.02 18.99 -12.53
CA TYR A 199 -0.21 19.78 -11.61
C TYR A 199 0.71 20.76 -12.34
N ASP A 200 1.31 20.29 -13.44
CA ASP A 200 2.21 21.07 -14.28
C ASP A 200 2.27 20.46 -15.70
N SER A 201 2.58 21.29 -16.69
CA SER A 201 2.64 20.93 -18.12
C SER A 201 3.68 21.81 -18.83
N LYS A 202 4.53 21.21 -19.66
CA LYS A 202 5.63 21.90 -20.35
C LYS A 202 5.74 21.41 -21.78
N LEU A 203 5.55 22.32 -22.74
CA LEU A 203 5.88 22.06 -24.14
C LEU A 203 7.40 21.90 -24.24
N LEU A 204 7.85 20.81 -24.87
CA LEU A 204 9.26 20.49 -25.06
C LEU A 204 9.71 20.87 -26.46
N ASP A 205 8.88 20.59 -27.47
CA ASP A 205 9.12 20.88 -28.88
C ASP A 205 7.79 20.95 -29.66
N TYR A 206 7.79 21.62 -30.82
CA TYR A 206 6.66 21.67 -31.75
C TYR A 206 7.11 21.96 -33.19
N ASP A 207 6.93 20.98 -34.06
CA ASP A 207 7.12 21.05 -35.51
C ASP A 207 5.87 21.67 -36.17
N GLN A 208 6.05 22.88 -36.70
CA GLN A 208 5.02 23.70 -37.34
C GLN A 208 4.65 23.22 -38.75
N GLU A 209 5.51 22.46 -39.43
CA GLU A 209 5.24 21.91 -40.77
C GLU A 209 4.43 20.62 -40.67
N ARG A 210 4.79 19.75 -39.71
CA ARG A 210 4.11 18.48 -39.45
C ARG A 210 2.89 18.62 -38.55
N ASN A 211 2.76 19.76 -37.86
CA ASN A 211 1.76 20.04 -36.82
C ASN A 211 1.89 19.15 -35.57
N ILE A 212 3.08 18.62 -35.33
CA ILE A 212 3.39 17.64 -34.27
C ILE A 212 4.10 18.32 -33.12
N GLY A 213 3.61 18.13 -31.90
CA GLY A 213 4.26 18.64 -30.69
C GLY A 213 4.53 17.58 -29.64
N VAL A 214 5.50 17.86 -28.79
CA VAL A 214 5.91 17.01 -27.67
C VAL A 214 5.79 17.81 -26.38
N PHE A 215 5.08 17.29 -25.37
CA PHE A 215 5.00 17.92 -24.05
C PHE A 215 5.20 16.92 -22.91
N TRP A 216 5.83 17.39 -21.82
CA TRP A 216 5.80 16.73 -20.53
C TRP A 216 4.59 17.20 -19.71
N VAL A 217 4.02 16.31 -18.90
CA VAL A 217 2.88 16.62 -18.03
C VAL A 217 2.94 15.81 -16.74
N SER A 218 2.67 16.47 -15.60
CA SER A 218 2.52 15.86 -14.28
C SER A 218 1.06 15.93 -13.84
N CYS A 219 0.46 14.80 -13.47
CA CYS A 219 -0.98 14.71 -13.25
C CYS A 219 -1.43 13.69 -12.18
N GLU A 220 -2.67 13.87 -11.74
CA GLU A 220 -3.39 12.97 -10.86
C GLU A 220 -3.58 11.56 -11.47
N ALA A 221 -3.76 10.55 -10.62
CA ALA A 221 -4.04 9.19 -11.07
C ALA A 221 -5.38 9.09 -11.83
N GLY A 222 -5.32 8.59 -13.07
CA GLY A 222 -6.48 8.42 -13.94
C GLY A 222 -6.83 9.64 -14.79
N SER A 223 -5.97 10.66 -14.86
CA SER A 223 -6.00 11.66 -15.93
C SER A 223 -5.70 11.00 -17.28
N TYR A 224 -6.52 11.25 -18.30
CA TYR A 224 -6.35 10.70 -19.65
C TYR A 224 -5.62 11.69 -20.55
N ILE A 225 -4.33 11.45 -20.81
CA ILE A 225 -3.53 12.34 -21.68
C ILE A 225 -4.06 12.36 -23.12
N ARG A 226 -4.62 11.24 -23.62
CA ARG A 226 -5.38 11.21 -24.89
C ARG A 226 -6.50 12.25 -24.94
N THR A 227 -7.26 12.38 -23.86
CA THR A 227 -8.34 13.38 -23.74
C THR A 227 -7.77 14.80 -23.67
N MET A 228 -6.64 14.99 -22.99
CA MET A 228 -5.93 16.28 -22.93
C MET A 228 -5.42 16.74 -24.31
N CYS A 229 -4.89 15.85 -25.15
CA CYS A 229 -4.49 16.20 -26.53
C CYS A 229 -5.69 16.62 -27.39
N VAL A 230 -6.84 15.94 -27.25
CA VAL A 230 -8.09 16.33 -27.93
C VAL A 230 -8.58 17.69 -27.42
N HIS A 231 -8.53 17.94 -26.12
CA HIS A 231 -8.92 19.24 -25.54
C HIS A 231 -8.00 20.37 -26.01
N LEU A 232 -6.69 20.15 -26.13
CA LEU A 232 -5.74 21.12 -26.68
C LEU A 232 -6.12 21.49 -28.13
N GLY A 233 -6.38 20.48 -28.97
CA GLY A 233 -6.82 20.70 -30.35
C GLY A 233 -8.15 21.47 -30.46
N LEU A 234 -9.13 21.15 -29.60
CA LEU A 234 -10.40 21.89 -29.55
C LEU A 234 -10.22 23.34 -29.08
N MET A 235 -9.36 23.59 -28.09
CA MET A 235 -9.05 24.95 -27.60
C MET A 235 -8.24 25.80 -28.60
N LEU A 236 -7.59 25.16 -29.57
CA LEU A 236 -6.89 25.81 -30.68
C LEU A 236 -7.77 25.90 -31.95
N GLY A 237 -9.01 25.42 -31.92
CA GLY A 237 -9.95 25.41 -33.06
C GLY A 237 -9.64 24.38 -34.16
N VAL A 238 -8.37 24.04 -34.36
CA VAL A 238 -7.89 23.13 -35.42
C VAL A 238 -8.19 21.64 -35.17
N GLY A 239 -8.54 21.25 -33.95
CA GLY A 239 -8.67 19.84 -33.57
C GLY A 239 -7.30 19.14 -33.41
N GLY A 240 -7.27 17.99 -32.73
CA GLY A 240 -6.03 17.29 -32.47
C GLY A 240 -6.19 15.95 -31.79
N GLN A 241 -5.12 15.16 -31.82
CA GLN A 241 -5.07 13.79 -31.33
C GLN A 241 -3.70 13.43 -30.72
N MET A 242 -3.65 12.37 -29.93
CA MET A 242 -2.41 11.84 -29.35
C MET A 242 -1.82 10.75 -30.26
N ILE A 243 -0.59 10.95 -30.74
CA ILE A 243 0.14 9.97 -31.56
C ILE A 243 0.74 8.90 -30.65
N GLU A 244 1.57 9.35 -29.71
CA GLU A 244 2.37 8.51 -28.83
C GLU A 244 2.35 9.03 -27.39
N LEU A 245 2.66 8.14 -26.45
CA LEU A 245 2.70 8.45 -25.03
C LEU A 245 3.69 7.53 -24.33
N ARG A 246 4.53 8.11 -23.47
CA ARG A 246 5.47 7.40 -22.62
C ARG A 246 5.33 7.86 -21.18
N ARG A 247 5.20 6.93 -20.22
CA ARG A 247 5.08 7.28 -18.79
C ARG A 247 6.45 7.39 -18.16
N VAL A 248 7.00 8.59 -18.08
CA VAL A 248 8.33 8.85 -17.51
C VAL A 248 8.38 8.68 -15.99
N ARG A 249 7.23 8.77 -15.29
CA ARG A 249 7.15 8.57 -13.83
C ARG A 249 5.86 7.92 -13.36
N SER A 250 5.97 7.06 -12.35
CA SER A 250 4.86 6.46 -11.61
C SER A 250 5.13 6.53 -10.10
N GLY A 251 4.56 7.51 -9.40
CA GLY A 251 4.75 7.65 -7.96
C GLY A 251 6.19 8.02 -7.60
N ILE A 252 6.92 7.13 -6.92
CA ILE A 252 8.30 7.36 -6.46
C ILE A 252 9.37 6.72 -7.37
N GLN A 253 8.99 6.14 -8.51
CA GLN A 253 9.93 5.67 -9.55
C GLN A 253 9.66 6.40 -10.87
N GLY A 254 10.71 6.79 -11.56
CA GLY A 254 10.71 7.15 -12.98
C GLY A 254 11.80 6.39 -13.74
N GLU A 255 12.28 6.95 -14.84
CA GLU A 255 13.21 6.28 -15.76
C GLU A 255 14.64 6.17 -15.21
N LYS A 256 15.08 7.16 -14.43
CA LYS A 256 16.45 7.25 -13.90
C LYS A 256 16.64 6.36 -12.67
N GLU A 257 15.55 6.05 -11.98
CA GLU A 257 15.51 5.14 -10.83
C GLU A 257 15.60 3.69 -11.31
N GLY A 258 16.74 3.29 -11.89
CA GLY A 258 17.06 1.91 -12.29
C GLY A 258 15.89 1.17 -12.94
N MET A 259 15.46 1.66 -14.10
CA MET A 259 14.47 1.01 -14.95
C MET A 259 15.09 -0.16 -15.72
N VAL A 260 14.29 -1.19 -16.03
CA VAL A 260 14.73 -2.43 -16.70
C VAL A 260 13.69 -2.92 -17.71
N THR A 261 14.14 -3.60 -18.76
CA THR A 261 13.28 -4.15 -19.81
C THR A 261 12.78 -5.55 -19.47
N MET A 262 11.91 -6.11 -20.32
CA MET A 262 11.51 -7.52 -20.25
C MET A 262 12.67 -8.49 -20.51
N HIS A 263 13.70 -8.08 -21.24
CA HIS A 263 14.88 -8.90 -21.53
C HIS A 263 15.77 -9.03 -20.29
N ASP A 264 16.09 -7.91 -19.62
CA ASP A 264 16.85 -7.92 -18.36
C ASP A 264 16.22 -8.84 -17.30
N ILE A 265 14.89 -8.92 -17.24
CA ILE A 265 14.15 -9.78 -16.30
C ILE A 265 14.29 -11.27 -16.66
N LEU A 266 14.26 -11.60 -17.95
CA LEU A 266 14.46 -12.97 -18.45
C LEU A 266 15.91 -13.41 -18.23
N ASP A 267 16.87 -12.58 -18.60
CA ASP A 267 18.30 -12.85 -18.52
C ASP A 267 18.77 -12.98 -17.06
N ALA A 268 18.26 -12.13 -16.16
CA ALA A 268 18.55 -12.22 -14.73
C ALA A 268 17.98 -13.48 -14.07
N GLN A 269 16.82 -13.95 -14.51
CA GLN A 269 16.27 -15.24 -14.06
C GLN A 269 17.08 -16.41 -14.63
N TRP A 270 17.45 -16.36 -15.91
CA TRP A 270 18.26 -17.39 -16.57
C TRP A 270 19.65 -17.51 -15.92
N ALA A 271 20.31 -16.40 -15.62
CA ALA A 271 21.61 -16.38 -14.94
C ALA A 271 21.52 -16.98 -13.52
N TYR A 272 20.45 -16.68 -12.78
CA TYR A 272 20.21 -17.27 -11.47
C TYR A 272 19.93 -18.79 -11.56
N GLU A 273 19.17 -19.26 -12.56
CA GLU A 273 18.85 -20.68 -12.68
C GLU A 273 20.03 -21.54 -13.18
N ASN A 274 20.87 -21.02 -14.09
CA ASN A 274 21.98 -21.78 -14.67
C ASN A 274 23.30 -21.62 -13.90
N HIS A 275 23.56 -20.44 -13.30
CA HIS A 275 24.83 -20.13 -12.64
C HIS A 275 24.70 -19.84 -11.13
N LYS A 276 23.47 -19.81 -10.59
CA LYS A 276 23.17 -19.43 -9.19
C LYS A 276 23.65 -18.03 -8.81
N ASP A 277 23.88 -17.16 -9.80
CA ASP A 277 24.25 -15.77 -9.54
C ASP A 277 23.00 -14.93 -9.19
N GLU A 278 22.96 -14.43 -7.96
CA GLU A 278 21.93 -13.52 -7.49
C GLU A 278 22.14 -12.07 -7.95
N THR A 279 23.32 -11.67 -8.44
CA THR A 279 23.67 -10.25 -8.60
C THR A 279 22.79 -9.53 -9.61
N TYR A 280 22.51 -10.16 -10.75
CA TYR A 280 21.63 -9.58 -11.78
C TYR A 280 20.18 -9.51 -11.29
N LEU A 281 19.69 -10.58 -10.64
CA LEU A 281 18.33 -10.62 -10.09
C LEU A 281 18.11 -9.58 -8.97
N ARG A 282 19.14 -9.30 -8.16
CA ARG A 282 19.16 -8.20 -7.16
C ARG A 282 19.33 -6.80 -7.76
N ARG A 283 19.80 -6.67 -9.00
CA ARG A 283 19.82 -5.39 -9.76
C ARG A 283 18.45 -5.10 -10.38
N VAL A 284 17.80 -6.12 -10.94
CA VAL A 284 16.48 -6.04 -11.60
C VAL A 284 15.35 -5.83 -10.59
N ILE A 285 15.32 -6.63 -9.52
CA ILE A 285 14.31 -6.55 -8.46
C ILE A 285 14.82 -5.65 -7.34
N LYS A 286 13.95 -4.79 -6.82
CA LYS A 286 14.20 -3.90 -5.67
C LYS A 286 13.26 -4.25 -4.52
N PRO A 287 13.68 -4.10 -3.25
CA PRO A 287 12.80 -4.38 -2.11
C PRO A 287 11.65 -3.35 -2.03
N LEU A 288 10.45 -3.80 -1.63
CA LEU A 288 9.23 -2.99 -1.54
C LEU A 288 9.36 -1.70 -0.71
N GLU A 289 10.32 -1.65 0.20
CA GLU A 289 10.71 -0.48 0.97
C GLU A 289 11.08 0.73 0.09
N GLY A 290 11.60 0.49 -1.12
CA GLY A 290 11.91 1.52 -2.12
C GLY A 290 10.67 2.28 -2.63
N LEU A 291 9.48 1.70 -2.50
CA LEU A 291 8.20 2.36 -2.83
C LEU A 291 7.68 3.27 -1.71
N LEU A 292 8.34 3.26 -0.55
CA LEU A 292 7.84 3.85 0.69
C LEU A 292 8.72 5.00 1.22
N VAL A 293 9.89 5.24 0.61
CA VAL A 293 10.90 6.24 1.05
C VAL A 293 10.42 7.70 1.13
N ALA A 294 9.25 8.02 0.58
CA ALA A 294 8.62 9.34 0.66
C ALA A 294 7.68 9.53 1.88
N HIS A 295 7.39 8.46 2.64
CA HIS A 295 6.55 8.54 3.84
C HIS A 295 7.40 8.81 5.07
N LYS A 296 6.89 9.61 6.01
CA LYS A 296 7.47 9.78 7.35
C LYS A 296 7.42 8.44 8.10
N ARG A 297 8.46 8.16 8.88
CA ARG A 297 8.72 6.85 9.48
C ARG A 297 8.40 6.84 10.97
N ILE A 298 7.87 5.73 11.45
CA ILE A 298 7.87 5.37 12.88
C ILE A 298 8.52 4.02 13.04
N PHE A 299 9.61 3.98 13.81
CA PHE A 299 10.34 2.77 14.16
C PHE A 299 9.74 2.16 15.43
N ILE A 300 9.36 0.89 15.35
CA ILE A 300 8.80 0.14 16.47
C ILE A 300 9.77 -0.92 17.00
N LYS A 301 9.65 -1.21 18.29
CA LYS A 301 10.40 -2.29 18.96
C LYS A 301 10.01 -3.64 18.37
N ASP A 302 11.00 -4.52 18.16
CA ASP A 302 10.85 -5.88 17.62
C ASP A 302 9.72 -6.69 18.30
N SER A 303 9.51 -6.50 19.61
CA SER A 303 8.45 -7.15 20.40
C SER A 303 7.01 -6.72 20.01
N ALA A 304 6.84 -5.56 19.37
CA ALA A 304 5.56 -5.03 18.92
C ALA A 304 5.21 -5.41 17.47
N VAL A 305 6.22 -5.77 16.65
CA VAL A 305 6.08 -6.02 15.20
C VAL A 305 5.01 -7.08 14.91
N ASN A 306 5.04 -8.20 15.63
CA ASN A 306 4.04 -9.27 15.46
C ASN A 306 2.60 -8.77 15.70
N ALA A 307 2.36 -8.02 16.78
CA ALA A 307 1.03 -7.51 17.10
C ALA A 307 0.50 -6.56 16.01
N VAL A 308 1.38 -5.74 15.43
CA VAL A 308 1.06 -4.87 14.28
C VAL A 308 0.73 -5.72 13.03
N CYS A 309 1.46 -6.81 12.76
CA CYS A 309 1.13 -7.74 11.67
C CYS A 309 -0.22 -8.47 11.87
N TYR A 310 -0.67 -8.59 13.12
CA TYR A 310 -2.00 -9.10 13.48
C TYR A 310 -3.12 -8.05 13.45
N GLY A 311 -2.80 -6.77 13.19
CA GLY A 311 -3.79 -5.70 13.06
C GLY A 311 -3.93 -4.78 14.28
N ALA A 312 -3.09 -4.94 15.31
CA ALA A 312 -3.12 -4.05 16.48
C ALA A 312 -2.72 -2.62 16.13
N LYS A 313 -3.37 -1.62 16.75
CA LYS A 313 -2.98 -0.22 16.61
C LYS A 313 -1.57 0.00 17.21
N VAL A 314 -0.81 0.96 16.68
CA VAL A 314 0.53 1.30 17.21
C VAL A 314 0.37 2.12 18.48
N LEU A 315 0.81 1.56 19.61
CA LEU A 315 0.79 2.22 20.92
C LEU A 315 2.14 2.87 21.23
N LEU A 316 2.14 4.00 21.93
CA LEU A 316 3.35 4.75 22.30
C LEU A 316 4.46 3.89 22.95
N PRO A 317 4.20 2.98 23.91
CA PRO A 317 5.24 2.13 24.50
C PRO A 317 5.95 1.18 23.52
N GLY A 318 5.36 0.94 22.34
CA GLY A 318 5.93 0.14 21.26
C GLY A 318 6.83 0.92 20.30
N ILE A 319 6.85 2.25 20.38
CA ILE A 319 7.69 3.12 19.54
C ILE A 319 9.12 3.21 20.12
N LEU A 320 10.08 3.40 19.22
CA LEU A 320 11.51 3.55 19.50
C LEU A 320 12.00 4.92 18.98
N ARG A 321 11.76 5.22 17.69
CA ARG A 321 11.98 6.54 17.06
C ARG A 321 10.85 6.93 16.10
N TYR A 322 10.73 8.22 15.80
CA TYR A 322 9.73 8.77 14.89
C TYR A 322 10.29 9.98 14.11
N GLU A 323 9.76 10.25 12.93
CA GLU A 323 10.10 11.42 12.12
C GLU A 323 9.67 12.74 12.78
N ASP A 324 10.25 13.84 12.31
CA ASP A 324 9.82 15.19 12.65
C ASP A 324 8.62 15.67 11.81
N GLY A 325 7.86 16.62 12.35
CA GLY A 325 6.70 17.27 11.74
C GLY A 325 5.58 16.32 11.31
N ILE A 326 5.45 15.11 11.87
CA ILE A 326 4.32 14.21 11.63
C ILE A 326 3.05 14.91 12.13
N GLU A 327 2.05 15.01 11.24
CA GLU A 327 0.74 15.59 11.54
C GLU A 327 -0.35 14.53 11.71
N VAL A 328 -1.46 14.90 12.35
CA VAL A 328 -2.65 14.04 12.49
C VAL A 328 -3.22 13.72 11.10
N ASP A 329 -3.74 12.50 10.95
CA ASP A 329 -4.24 11.90 9.72
C ASP A 329 -3.23 11.78 8.56
N GLN A 330 -1.95 12.12 8.76
CA GLN A 330 -0.89 11.88 7.79
C GLN A 330 -0.64 10.37 7.57
N GLU A 331 -0.45 9.96 6.32
CA GLU A 331 -0.02 8.60 5.97
C GLU A 331 1.48 8.41 6.21
N ILE A 332 1.82 7.41 7.02
CA ILE A 332 3.15 7.11 7.53
C ILE A 332 3.50 5.63 7.34
N VAL A 333 4.80 5.31 7.35
CA VAL A 333 5.29 3.92 7.30
C VAL A 333 5.79 3.47 8.68
N ILE A 334 5.32 2.30 9.12
CA ILE A 334 5.76 1.63 10.33
C ILE A 334 6.92 0.68 9.98
N VAL A 335 8.06 0.84 10.63
CA VAL A 335 9.35 0.24 10.25
C VAL A 335 9.94 -0.59 11.40
N THR A 336 10.60 -1.71 11.10
CA THR A 336 11.42 -2.44 12.09
C THR A 336 12.77 -1.77 12.31
N THR A 337 13.47 -2.17 13.36
CA THR A 337 14.86 -1.78 13.66
C THR A 337 15.88 -2.18 12.58
N LYS A 338 15.46 -3.01 11.62
CA LYS A 338 16.25 -3.48 10.46
C LYS A 338 15.86 -2.76 9.16
N GLY A 339 14.96 -1.78 9.22
CA GLY A 339 14.49 -1.03 8.05
C GLY A 339 13.38 -1.69 7.25
N GLU A 340 12.75 -2.76 7.75
CA GLU A 340 11.69 -3.49 7.04
C GLU A 340 10.34 -2.76 7.18
N ALA A 341 9.57 -2.66 6.11
CA ALA A 341 8.24 -2.05 6.16
C ALA A 341 7.20 -3.04 6.74
N VAL A 342 6.74 -2.76 7.96
CA VAL A 342 5.73 -3.55 8.67
C VAL A 342 4.33 -3.25 8.12
N ALA A 343 3.98 -1.96 8.04
CA ALA A 343 2.65 -1.51 7.61
C ALA A 343 2.67 -0.05 7.13
N LEU A 344 1.72 0.32 6.27
CA LEU A 344 1.24 1.70 6.15
C LEU A 344 0.19 1.97 7.24
N ALA A 345 0.28 3.13 7.85
CA ALA A 345 -0.61 3.59 8.91
C ALA A 345 -0.99 5.06 8.72
N ILE A 346 -2.02 5.49 9.44
CA ILE A 346 -2.44 6.87 9.60
C ILE A 346 -2.06 7.32 11.00
N ALA A 347 -1.36 8.45 11.13
CA ALA A 347 -0.98 9.04 12.41
C ALA A 347 -2.22 9.57 13.16
N LEU A 348 -2.28 9.31 14.47
CA LEU A 348 -3.32 9.82 15.38
C LEU A 348 -2.77 10.79 16.43
N MET A 349 -1.48 11.11 16.34
CA MET A 349 -0.74 12.01 17.21
C MET A 349 0.24 12.80 16.35
N THR A 350 0.49 14.06 16.70
CA THR A 350 1.58 14.84 16.09
C THR A 350 2.94 14.41 16.67
N THR A 351 4.04 14.85 16.05
CA THR A 351 5.40 14.71 16.60
C THR A 351 5.50 15.25 18.04
N SER A 352 4.88 16.41 18.33
CA SER A 352 4.89 16.99 19.67
C SER A 352 4.11 16.14 20.70
N THR A 353 2.92 15.63 20.34
CA THR A 353 2.15 14.73 21.20
C THR A 353 2.88 13.39 21.45
N MET A 354 3.62 12.85 20.46
CA MET A 354 4.43 11.65 20.66
C MET A 354 5.63 11.86 21.61
N ALA A 355 6.12 13.10 21.72
CA ALA A 355 7.15 13.47 22.69
C ALA A 355 6.59 13.59 24.11
N SER A 356 5.46 14.28 24.29
CA SER A 356 4.92 14.65 25.60
C SER A 356 4.04 13.60 26.27
N CYS A 357 3.40 12.69 25.53
CA CYS A 357 2.48 11.70 26.09
C CYS A 357 3.15 10.36 26.36
N ASP A 358 2.90 9.77 27.55
CA ASP A 358 3.42 8.45 27.92
C ASP A 358 2.52 7.27 27.51
N HIS A 359 1.22 7.52 27.35
CA HIS A 359 0.24 6.52 26.95
C HIS A 359 -0.66 6.99 25.81
N GLY A 360 -1.11 6.05 24.98
CA GLY A 360 -2.06 6.32 23.89
C GLY A 360 -1.75 5.56 22.60
N VAL A 361 -2.57 5.83 21.58
CA VAL A 361 -2.42 5.27 20.24
C VAL A 361 -1.77 6.32 19.34
N ALA A 362 -0.55 6.04 18.88
CA ALA A 362 0.17 6.93 17.97
C ALA A 362 -0.28 6.76 16.50
N ALA A 363 -0.69 5.57 16.09
CA ALA A 363 -1.14 5.33 14.71
C ALA A 363 -2.17 4.19 14.56
N LYS A 364 -3.08 4.36 13.59
CA LYS A 364 -4.08 3.37 13.14
C LYS A 364 -3.61 2.74 11.84
N LEU A 365 -3.63 1.41 11.76
CA LEU A 365 -3.16 0.71 10.55
C LEU A 365 -4.10 0.92 9.36
N LYS A 366 -3.51 1.14 8.18
CA LYS A 366 -4.19 1.27 6.89
C LYS A 366 -3.93 0.05 6.00
N ARG A 367 -2.72 -0.49 6.01
CA ARG A 367 -2.33 -1.69 5.25
C ARG A 367 -1.13 -2.39 5.88
N VAL A 368 -1.32 -3.58 6.44
CA VAL A 368 -0.20 -4.46 6.84
C VAL A 368 0.53 -4.95 5.58
N ILE A 369 1.86 -4.96 5.62
CA ILE A 369 2.75 -5.32 4.51
C ILE A 369 3.53 -6.59 4.86
N MET A 370 4.22 -6.61 6.00
CA MET A 370 4.96 -7.76 6.51
C MET A 370 4.05 -8.98 6.75
N GLU A 371 4.62 -10.19 6.75
CA GLU A 371 3.84 -11.40 7.06
C GLU A 371 3.58 -11.55 8.56
N ARG A 372 2.54 -12.31 8.87
CA ARG A 372 2.27 -12.73 10.26
C ARG A 372 3.36 -13.69 10.71
N ASP A 373 3.71 -13.60 11.99
CA ASP A 373 4.69 -14.46 12.65
C ASP A 373 6.13 -14.42 12.06
N THR A 374 6.45 -13.47 11.15
CA THR A 374 7.85 -13.11 10.78
C THR A 374 8.69 -12.71 11.99
N TYR A 375 8.06 -12.10 12.98
CA TYR A 375 8.57 -11.91 14.33
C TYR A 375 7.65 -12.68 15.30
N PRO A 376 8.16 -13.27 16.40
CA PRO A 376 7.36 -14.12 17.29
C PRO A 376 6.34 -13.33 18.13
N ARG A 377 5.29 -14.01 18.58
CA ARG A 377 4.26 -13.48 19.49
C ARG A 377 4.82 -13.24 20.89
N LYS A 378 5.31 -12.02 21.17
CA LYS A 378 5.74 -11.58 22.51
C LYS A 378 4.69 -10.76 23.29
N TRP A 379 3.47 -10.61 22.76
CA TRP A 379 2.38 -9.98 23.51
C TRP A 379 1.96 -10.86 24.70
N GLY A 380 1.77 -10.26 25.88
CA GLY A 380 1.51 -10.99 27.12
C GLY A 380 2.75 -11.64 27.77
N LEU A 381 3.96 -11.18 27.47
CA LEU A 381 5.22 -11.56 28.13
C LEU A 381 6.00 -10.38 28.74
N GLY A 382 5.48 -9.15 28.70
CA GLY A 382 6.07 -7.99 29.39
C GLY A 382 5.93 -8.07 30.92
N PRO A 383 6.70 -7.30 31.71
CA PRO A 383 6.85 -7.51 33.17
C PRO A 383 5.53 -7.70 33.94
N LYS A 384 4.58 -6.75 33.84
CA LYS A 384 3.26 -6.89 34.49
C LYS A 384 2.45 -8.07 33.97
N ALA A 385 2.55 -8.44 32.69
CA ALA A 385 1.83 -9.60 32.13
C ALA A 385 2.42 -10.95 32.59
N SER A 386 3.74 -11.01 32.75
CA SER A 386 4.44 -12.18 33.31
C SER A 386 4.21 -12.28 34.82
N GLN A 387 4.23 -11.17 35.56
CA GLN A 387 3.79 -11.10 36.95
C GLN A 387 2.34 -11.58 37.11
N LYS A 388 1.41 -11.12 36.27
CA LYS A 388 0.01 -11.59 36.28
C LYS A 388 -0.08 -13.11 36.09
N LYS A 389 0.67 -13.69 35.15
CA LYS A 389 0.75 -15.15 34.95
C LYS A 389 1.34 -15.88 36.15
N MET A 390 2.43 -15.37 36.73
CA MET A 390 3.05 -15.93 37.94
C MET A 390 2.11 -15.88 39.15
N LEU A 391 1.38 -14.79 39.35
CA LEU A 391 0.39 -14.67 40.44
C LEU A 391 -0.79 -15.63 40.26
N ILE A 392 -1.29 -15.82 39.03
CA ILE A 392 -2.30 -16.85 38.72
C ILE A 392 -1.74 -18.25 39.01
N GLN A 393 -0.49 -18.54 38.60
CA GLN A 393 0.17 -19.82 38.85
C GLN A 393 0.45 -20.08 40.34
N GLN A 394 0.65 -19.02 41.14
CA GLN A 394 0.77 -19.06 42.60
C GLN A 394 -0.58 -19.06 43.34
N GLY A 395 -1.72 -19.06 42.64
CA GLY A 395 -3.05 -18.99 43.25
C GLY A 395 -3.42 -17.64 43.90
N LYS A 396 -2.60 -16.60 43.69
CA LYS A 396 -2.76 -15.22 44.21
C LYS A 396 -3.62 -14.32 43.30
N LEU A 397 -4.20 -14.89 42.24
CA LEU A 397 -5.22 -14.34 41.36
C LEU A 397 -6.10 -15.49 40.87
N ASP A 398 -7.34 -15.21 40.47
CA ASP A 398 -8.24 -16.24 39.91
C ASP A 398 -7.80 -16.74 38.51
N LYS A 399 -8.48 -17.77 37.98
CA LYS A 399 -8.19 -18.33 36.64
C LYS A 399 -8.35 -17.33 35.48
N PHE A 400 -9.00 -16.19 35.71
CA PHE A 400 -9.17 -15.09 34.75
C PHE A 400 -8.25 -13.89 35.05
N GLY A 401 -7.47 -13.95 36.12
CA GLY A 401 -6.55 -12.91 36.57
C GLY A 401 -7.23 -11.74 37.29
N LYS A 402 -8.37 -11.97 37.95
CA LYS A 402 -8.96 -11.04 38.93
C LYS A 402 -8.32 -11.23 40.31
N PRO A 403 -8.36 -10.21 41.19
CA PRO A 403 -7.98 -10.36 42.58
C PRO A 403 -8.83 -11.41 43.32
N ASN A 404 -8.17 -12.18 44.19
CA ASN A 404 -8.76 -12.95 45.27
C ASN A 404 -8.16 -12.50 46.63
N GLU A 405 -8.57 -13.12 47.73
CA GLU A 405 -8.11 -12.79 49.09
C GLU A 405 -6.58 -12.88 49.28
N ASN A 406 -5.88 -13.66 48.44
CA ASN A 406 -4.43 -13.85 48.46
C ASN A 406 -3.66 -12.87 47.54
N THR A 407 -4.32 -11.82 47.02
CA THR A 407 -3.69 -10.85 46.12
C THR A 407 -2.82 -9.85 46.88
N PRO A 408 -1.53 -9.65 46.51
CA PRO A 408 -0.72 -8.59 47.11
C PRO A 408 -1.33 -7.20 46.90
N SER A 409 -1.35 -6.38 47.95
CA SER A 409 -1.84 -4.99 47.90
C SER A 409 -1.10 -4.11 46.87
N GLU A 410 0.20 -4.36 46.68
CA GLU A 410 1.02 -3.74 45.63
C GLU A 410 0.47 -4.03 44.22
N TRP A 411 -0.12 -5.21 43.98
CA TRP A 411 -0.74 -5.55 42.71
C TRP A 411 -2.04 -4.77 42.48
N LEU A 412 -2.89 -4.66 43.52
CA LEU A 412 -4.14 -3.88 43.47
C LEU A 412 -3.88 -2.41 43.11
N ASN A 413 -2.87 -1.79 43.73
CA ASN A 413 -2.56 -0.37 43.53
C ASN A 413 -1.83 -0.09 42.19
N SER A 414 -1.22 -1.09 41.55
CA SER A 414 -0.34 -0.89 40.37
C SER A 414 -0.80 -1.59 39.08
N TYR A 415 -1.93 -2.30 39.09
CA TYR A 415 -2.50 -2.96 37.91
C TYR A 415 -3.85 -2.36 37.51
N VAL A 416 -3.86 -1.57 36.43
CA VAL A 416 -5.08 -1.04 35.81
C VAL A 416 -5.57 -2.00 34.73
N ASP A 417 -6.76 -2.60 34.89
CA ASP A 417 -7.35 -3.45 33.86
C ASP A 417 -8.19 -2.64 32.87
N TYR A 418 -7.57 -2.22 31.76
CA TYR A 418 -8.22 -1.46 30.68
C TYR A 418 -9.31 -2.25 29.91
N LYS A 419 -9.64 -3.49 30.29
CA LYS A 419 -10.85 -4.19 29.80
C LYS A 419 -12.04 -4.07 30.74
N ALA A 420 -11.82 -3.75 32.01
CA ALA A 420 -12.91 -3.44 32.93
C ALA A 420 -13.46 -2.05 32.61
N LYS A 421 -14.77 -1.96 32.37
CA LYS A 421 -15.45 -0.68 32.56
C LYS A 421 -15.40 -0.35 34.06
N LYS A 422 -15.02 0.88 34.42
CA LYS A 422 -15.27 1.41 35.75
C LYS A 422 -16.73 1.81 35.83
N ASP A 423 -17.53 0.98 36.49
CA ASP A 423 -18.83 1.39 37.02
C ASP A 423 -18.58 1.81 38.48
N THR A 424 -18.43 3.12 38.73
CA THR A 424 -18.25 3.69 40.08
C THR A 424 -18.85 5.08 40.19
N GLU A 425 -20.01 5.18 40.84
CA GLU A 425 -20.34 6.23 41.80
C GLU A 425 -21.50 5.75 42.69
N ASN A 426 -21.45 6.07 43.98
CA ASN A 426 -22.48 5.74 44.97
C ASN A 426 -23.29 7.00 45.28
N GLY A 427 -24.61 6.86 45.45
CA GLY A 427 -25.48 7.96 45.87
C GLY A 427 -26.85 7.44 46.32
N ASP A 428 -26.92 7.08 47.60
CA ASP A 428 -28.08 6.68 48.42
C ASP A 428 -29.08 5.61 47.90
N ALA A 429 -29.65 4.89 48.86
CA ALA A 429 -30.65 3.86 48.62
C ALA A 429 -32.05 4.38 48.92
N GLN A 430 -32.93 4.32 47.93
CA GLN A 430 -34.37 4.21 48.15
C GLN A 430 -34.96 3.19 47.17
N GLU A 431 -35.93 2.40 47.63
CA GLU A 431 -36.42 1.22 46.92
C GLU A 431 -37.41 1.58 45.80
N ASP A 432 -37.23 0.97 44.61
CA ASP A 432 -38.36 0.43 43.84
C ASP A 432 -37.89 -0.70 42.89
N ALA A 433 -38.78 -1.62 42.52
CA ALA A 433 -38.49 -2.85 41.80
C ALA A 433 -39.06 -2.87 40.38
N GLY A 434 -38.24 -2.59 39.35
CA GLY A 434 -38.76 -2.44 37.98
C GLY A 434 -37.82 -2.70 36.77
N ARG A 435 -37.93 -3.90 36.18
CA ARG A 435 -37.80 -4.22 34.72
C ARG A 435 -36.69 -3.57 33.85
N LYS A 436 -35.72 -4.42 33.49
CA LYS A 436 -35.23 -4.71 32.11
C LYS A 436 -35.37 -3.62 31.00
N ARG A 437 -34.24 -2.96 30.72
CA ARG A 437 -33.64 -2.63 29.38
C ARG A 437 -34.51 -2.78 28.11
N THR A 438 -34.65 -1.70 27.33
CA THR A 438 -34.27 -1.53 25.89
C THR A 438 -34.98 -0.30 25.31
N ALA A 439 -34.43 0.50 24.38
CA ALA A 439 -33.07 0.61 23.84
C ALA A 439 -32.85 2.03 23.25
N SER A 440 -31.63 2.32 22.80
CA SER A 440 -31.23 3.56 22.13
C SER A 440 -32.02 3.91 20.86
N THR A 441 -32.34 5.19 20.68
CA THR A 441 -31.96 5.97 19.48
C THR A 441 -31.89 7.45 19.85
N ALA A 442 -30.78 8.10 19.53
CA ALA A 442 -30.67 9.55 19.48
C ALA A 442 -30.09 9.88 18.11
N ASN A 443 -30.83 10.66 17.33
CA ASN A 443 -30.25 11.45 16.25
C ASN A 443 -29.98 12.84 16.82
N ALA A 444 -28.86 13.45 16.42
CA ALA A 444 -28.81 14.90 16.33
C ALA A 444 -29.49 15.31 15.02
N ASP A 445 -30.22 16.42 15.01
CA ASP A 445 -29.67 17.67 14.46
C ASP A 445 -30.63 18.84 14.77
N ASP A 446 -30.22 20.04 14.34
CA ASP A 446 -30.72 21.37 14.71
C ASP A 446 -32.09 21.72 14.03
N PRO A 447 -32.67 22.95 14.13
CA PRO A 447 -34.11 23.06 14.39
C PRO A 447 -34.90 23.71 13.23
N ASN A 448 -36.15 24.05 13.56
CA ASN A 448 -37.01 25.10 12.98
C ASN A 448 -38.23 24.64 12.15
N ASN A 449 -39.28 25.47 12.24
CA ASN A 449 -40.53 25.53 11.46
C ASN A 449 -41.61 24.42 11.59
N SER A 450 -42.51 24.65 12.55
CA SER A 450 -43.99 24.73 12.39
C SER A 450 -44.87 23.54 11.90
N THR A 451 -46.15 23.63 12.29
CA THR A 451 -47.36 22.98 11.69
C THR A 451 -47.50 21.45 11.73
N GLU A 452 -47.92 20.96 12.90
CA GLU A 452 -49.27 20.42 13.13
C GLU A 452 -49.98 19.64 11.98
N ILE A 453 -50.26 18.32 12.19
CA ILE A 453 -51.62 17.71 12.24
C ILE A 453 -51.57 16.17 12.42
N LYS A 454 -52.71 15.62 12.87
CA LYS A 454 -53.06 14.23 13.29
C LYS A 454 -52.97 13.22 12.09
N SER A 455 -53.03 11.88 12.23
CA SER A 455 -53.77 11.04 13.22
C SER A 455 -53.31 9.56 13.28
N GLU A 456 -53.62 8.87 14.40
CA GLU A 456 -54.10 7.47 14.53
C GLU A 456 -53.33 6.31 13.82
N LYS A 457 -52.68 5.36 14.54
CA LYS A 457 -53.21 4.03 15.01
C LYS A 457 -53.52 3.03 13.87
N LYS A 458 -53.20 1.71 13.92
CA LYS A 458 -52.97 0.76 15.04
C LYS A 458 -52.19 -0.51 14.59
N LYS A 459 -51.51 -1.18 15.54
CA LYS A 459 -51.37 -2.66 15.81
C LYS A 459 -51.66 -3.66 14.66
N LYS A 460 -50.94 -4.80 14.47
CA LYS A 460 -49.89 -5.49 15.25
C LYS A 460 -49.22 -6.66 14.45
N LYS A 461 -47.98 -7.03 14.85
CA LYS A 461 -47.40 -8.40 15.07
C LYS A 461 -48.24 -9.65 14.68
N LYS A 462 -47.69 -10.79 14.20
CA LYS A 462 -46.29 -11.31 14.13
C LYS A 462 -46.23 -12.62 13.29
N LYS A 463 -45.03 -12.99 12.77
CA LYS A 463 -44.40 -14.35 12.63
C LYS A 463 -45.29 -15.63 12.52
N ARG A 464 -44.92 -16.65 11.74
CA ARG A 464 -43.56 -17.24 11.67
C ARG A 464 -43.31 -18.20 10.48
N ASP A 465 -42.03 -18.24 10.10
CA ASP A 465 -41.24 -19.28 9.40
C ASP A 465 -41.78 -20.74 9.44
N THR A 466 -41.97 -21.40 8.26
CA THR A 466 -41.29 -22.63 7.76
C THR A 466 -41.86 -23.14 6.41
N ASP A 467 -41.00 -23.53 5.45
CA ASP A 467 -41.35 -24.18 4.18
C ASP A 467 -41.03 -25.69 4.20
N VAL A 468 -41.95 -26.56 3.76
CA VAL A 468 -41.74 -28.00 3.49
C VAL A 468 -42.68 -28.47 2.36
N GLU A 469 -42.07 -28.96 1.26
CA GLU A 469 -42.46 -29.99 0.26
C GLU A 469 -43.92 -30.25 -0.20
N MET A 470 -44.01 -30.97 -1.34
CA MET A 470 -45.20 -31.45 -2.07
C MET A 470 -46.03 -30.36 -2.78
N GLU A 471 -46.81 -30.64 -3.82
CA GLU A 471 -46.74 -31.50 -5.03
C GLU A 471 -48.14 -31.45 -5.66
N ASN A 472 -48.20 -31.30 -6.99
CA ASN A 472 -49.28 -31.74 -7.90
C ASN A 472 -50.70 -31.11 -7.84
N GLU A 473 -51.34 -31.20 -9.02
CA GLU A 473 -52.77 -31.00 -9.38
C GLU A 473 -53.36 -29.58 -9.10
N ALA A 474 -53.82 -28.85 -10.12
CA ALA A 474 -54.98 -29.08 -11.01
C ALA A 474 -56.32 -28.93 -10.26
N ASP A 475 -57.37 -28.31 -10.83
CA ASP A 475 -57.79 -28.33 -12.24
C ASP A 475 -58.65 -27.09 -12.64
N THR A 476 -59.06 -27.00 -13.92
CA THR A 476 -60.26 -26.36 -14.56
C THR A 476 -60.91 -25.07 -13.99
N THR A 477 -61.60 -24.17 -14.74
CA THR A 477 -61.97 -23.90 -16.16
C THR A 477 -62.26 -22.38 -16.24
N VAL A 478 -62.40 -21.62 -17.34
CA VAL A 478 -62.33 -21.77 -18.83
C VAL A 478 -61.63 -20.46 -19.37
N ASP A 479 -61.53 -20.04 -20.65
CA ASP A 479 -62.17 -20.38 -21.94
C ASP A 479 -61.29 -19.95 -23.16
N ALA A 480 -61.84 -20.12 -24.37
CA ALA A 480 -61.66 -19.44 -25.66
C ALA A 480 -60.52 -18.37 -25.85
N ASP A 481 -59.79 -18.32 -26.98
CA ASP A 481 -59.68 -19.22 -28.15
C ASP A 481 -58.41 -18.87 -29.00
N GLN A 482 -58.09 -19.69 -30.00
CA GLN A 482 -57.17 -19.52 -31.16
C GLN A 482 -55.69 -19.93 -31.02
N THR A 483 -55.40 -21.12 -31.57
CA THR A 483 -54.08 -21.71 -31.95
C THR A 483 -53.54 -21.09 -33.26
N ILE A 484 -52.24 -20.96 -33.56
CA ILE A 484 -51.04 -21.85 -33.54
C ILE A 484 -50.95 -22.86 -34.70
N GLU A 485 -50.08 -22.53 -35.67
CA GLU A 485 -49.20 -23.38 -36.51
C GLU A 485 -47.94 -22.53 -36.83
N ASP A 486 -46.70 -23.02 -36.98
CA ASP A 486 -46.05 -24.30 -36.64
C ASP A 486 -44.55 -24.01 -36.30
N ASP A 487 -43.89 -24.82 -35.46
CA ASP A 487 -42.45 -24.67 -35.08
C ASP A 487 -41.66 -25.97 -35.32
N SER A 488 -41.29 -26.19 -36.58
CA SER A 488 -40.64 -27.42 -37.05
C SER A 488 -39.15 -27.29 -37.42
N VAL A 489 -38.46 -26.18 -37.09
CA VAL A 489 -37.07 -25.91 -37.58
C VAL A 489 -36.06 -25.52 -36.48
N ARG A 490 -35.89 -26.33 -35.41
CA ARG A 490 -34.80 -26.05 -34.42
C ARG A 490 -34.02 -27.20 -33.77
N LYS A 491 -34.21 -28.48 -34.13
CA LYS A 491 -33.48 -29.60 -33.49
C LYS A 491 -32.30 -30.22 -34.25
N GLU A 492 -32.14 -30.03 -35.56
CA GLU A 492 -31.03 -30.69 -36.30
C GLU A 492 -29.67 -29.96 -36.22
N LYS A 493 -29.63 -28.63 -36.31
CA LYS A 493 -28.38 -27.84 -36.48
C LYS A 493 -27.47 -27.75 -35.24
N LYS A 494 -27.67 -28.59 -34.21
CA LYS A 494 -26.81 -28.68 -33.01
C LYS A 494 -26.13 -30.04 -32.75
N LYS A 495 -26.42 -31.10 -33.54
CA LYS A 495 -25.66 -32.37 -33.47
C LYS A 495 -24.56 -32.51 -34.53
N LYS A 496 -24.58 -31.71 -35.60
CA LYS A 496 -23.69 -31.83 -36.77
C LYS A 496 -22.53 -30.80 -36.80
N LYS A 497 -21.90 -30.55 -35.65
CA LYS A 497 -20.66 -29.73 -35.54
C LYS A 497 -19.72 -30.18 -34.41
N LYS A 498 -19.77 -31.48 -34.10
CA LYS A 498 -18.90 -32.18 -33.13
C LYS A 498 -18.49 -33.56 -33.67
N LYS A 499 -18.24 -33.63 -34.99
CA LYS A 499 -17.75 -34.82 -35.70
C LYS A 499 -16.67 -34.43 -36.73
N ASP A 500 -16.77 -33.24 -37.32
CA ASP A 500 -15.79 -32.64 -38.23
C ASP A 500 -14.57 -32.09 -37.46
N LYS A 501 -13.92 -32.95 -36.65
CA LYS A 501 -12.69 -32.59 -35.92
C LYS A 501 -11.72 -33.72 -35.59
N ASP A 502 -12.09 -34.96 -35.89
CA ASP A 502 -11.25 -36.16 -35.67
C ASP A 502 -10.93 -36.88 -37.00
N GLN A 503 -11.10 -36.21 -38.15
CA GLN A 503 -10.99 -36.82 -39.48
C GLN A 503 -10.37 -35.89 -40.55
N GLU A 504 -9.39 -35.07 -40.15
CA GLU A 504 -8.57 -34.26 -41.07
C GLU A 504 -7.17 -34.06 -40.46
N ARG A 505 -6.54 -35.18 -40.06
CA ARG A 505 -5.17 -35.29 -39.54
C ARG A 505 -4.53 -36.64 -39.89
N GLN A 506 -4.43 -36.87 -41.19
CA GLN A 506 -3.60 -37.90 -41.79
C GLN A 506 -3.20 -37.43 -43.19
N ASP A 507 -2.01 -37.83 -43.61
CA ASP A 507 -1.53 -37.91 -45.00
C ASP A 507 -1.42 -36.61 -45.81
N GLU A 508 -0.55 -35.68 -45.37
CA GLU A 508 0.49 -35.01 -46.20
C GLU A 508 1.61 -34.41 -45.32
#